data_AF-A0A8W8MT48-F1
#
_entry.id   AF-A0A8W8MT48-F1
#
_cell.length_a   1.000
_cell.length_b   1.000
_cell.length_c   1.000
_cell.angle_alpha   90.00
_cell.angle_beta   90.00
_cell.angle_gamma   90.00
#
_symmetry.space_group_name_H-M   'P 1'
#
loop_
_entity.id
_entity.type
_entity.pdbx_description
1 polymer ?
#
loop_
_entity_poly.entity_id
_entity_poly.type
_entity_poly.pdbx_seq_one_letter_code
_entity_poly.pdbx_strand_id
1 'polypeptide(L)'
;MEFIEIERIQVEDLVENIATTIDGFFTANNTSASFRWRDFSIKSYIPYVKSGARPFICSSFCGKKVAYTTEHEVIVMDTRGKKLSGYSCSGIKPSGVSFDSDGNIIVCLSDSQPEQIKFDGTSRRSLKTGFVHFPINIIFHPEDQIKDKLDSLSSLHYCITEQQEENKRQIAALCTSKEAIYSSFANRIEEAKMYLDQAHEQWLKRFEIEYAHQTDQIEVVLDELNRFDFKVTEARSMLSSVLDNSSDKHVFIFSRK
;
A
#
# COMPACT_ATOMS: atom_id res chain seq x y z
N MET A 1 22.39 -4.55 -31.84
CA MET A 1 21.13 -3.98 -31.33
C MET A 1 20.13 -5.12 -31.36
N GLU A 2 19.86 -5.74 -30.21
CA GLU A 2 18.85 -6.81 -30.13
C GLU A 2 17.48 -6.15 -30.02
N PHE A 3 16.59 -6.44 -30.96
CA PHE A 3 15.21 -6.05 -30.86
C PHE A 3 14.52 -7.02 -29.90
N ILE A 4 13.98 -6.49 -28.82
CA ILE A 4 13.12 -7.25 -27.91
C ILE A 4 11.73 -7.22 -28.50
N GLU A 5 11.22 -8.38 -28.92
CA GLU A 5 9.81 -8.55 -29.25
C GLU A 5 9.00 -8.38 -27.96
N ILE A 6 8.27 -7.27 -27.84
CA ILE A 6 7.49 -6.97 -26.64
C ILE A 6 6.21 -7.80 -26.61
N GLU A 7 5.57 -7.99 -27.77
CA GLU A 7 4.28 -8.68 -27.88
C GLU A 7 4.02 -9.11 -29.33
N ARG A 8 3.55 -10.35 -29.54
CA ARG A 8 3.10 -10.86 -30.84
C ARG A 8 1.59 -10.93 -30.89
N ILE A 9 0.99 -10.33 -31.90
CA ILE A 9 -0.46 -10.25 -32.04
C ILE A 9 -0.88 -10.90 -33.36
N GLN A 10 -1.82 -11.84 -33.28
CA GLN A 10 -2.44 -12.44 -34.46
C GLN A 10 -3.74 -11.69 -34.77
N VAL A 11 -3.80 -11.10 -35.96
CA VAL A 11 -5.01 -10.42 -36.45
C VAL A 11 -5.64 -11.28 -37.55
N GLU A 12 -6.94 -11.54 -37.46
CA GLU A 12 -7.67 -12.40 -38.40
C GLU A 12 -7.75 -11.80 -39.82
N ASP A 13 -7.78 -10.48 -39.91
CA ASP A 13 -7.81 -9.73 -41.17
C ASP A 13 -6.44 -9.12 -41.49
N LEU A 14 -6.14 -8.94 -42.78
CA LEU A 14 -4.98 -8.16 -43.23
C LEU A 14 -5.10 -6.72 -42.70
N VAL A 15 -4.18 -6.32 -41.82
CA VAL A 15 -4.05 -4.95 -41.33
C VAL A 15 -3.03 -4.21 -42.18
N GLU A 16 -3.44 -3.13 -42.83
CA GLU A 16 -2.53 -2.31 -43.64
C GLU A 16 -2.04 -1.07 -42.90
N ASN A 17 -2.86 -0.53 -41.99
CA ASN A 17 -2.50 0.59 -41.14
C ASN A 17 -2.98 0.35 -39.70
N ILE A 18 -2.17 0.80 -38.73
CA ILE A 18 -2.47 0.73 -37.31
C ILE A 18 -2.18 2.07 -36.64
N ALA A 19 -3.07 2.51 -35.76
CA ALA A 19 -2.86 3.66 -34.88
C ALA A 19 -3.21 3.28 -33.45
N THR A 20 -2.33 3.57 -32.50
CA THR A 20 -2.54 3.30 -31.07
C THR A 20 -3.29 4.44 -30.40
N THR A 21 -4.12 4.11 -29.42
CA THR A 21 -4.92 5.06 -28.62
C THR A 21 -4.76 4.73 -27.14
N ILE A 22 -5.36 5.54 -26.25
CA ILE A 22 -5.29 5.25 -24.81
C ILE A 22 -6.00 3.93 -24.46
N ASP A 23 -7.12 3.67 -25.14
CA ASP A 23 -8.04 2.57 -24.88
C ASP A 23 -7.68 1.29 -25.66
N GLY A 24 -6.94 1.39 -26.75
CA GLY A 24 -6.63 0.25 -27.61
C GLY A 24 -5.93 0.68 -28.89
N PHE A 25 -6.28 0.06 -30.02
CA PHE A 25 -5.71 0.42 -31.31
C PHE A 25 -6.78 0.37 -32.40
N PHE A 26 -6.66 1.28 -33.35
CA PHE A 26 -7.43 1.22 -34.57
C PHE A 26 -6.61 0.52 -35.65
N THR A 27 -7.27 -0.37 -36.36
CA THR A 27 -6.73 -1.04 -37.55
C THR A 27 -7.53 -0.59 -38.76
N ALA A 28 -6.88 -0.46 -39.89
CA ALA A 28 -7.54 -0.18 -41.16
C ALA A 28 -6.93 -1.03 -42.27
N ASN A 29 -7.77 -1.44 -43.21
CA ASN A 29 -7.40 -2.13 -44.43
C ASN A 29 -8.05 -1.46 -45.65
N ASN A 30 -8.11 -2.10 -46.81
CA ASN A 30 -8.69 -1.47 -48.01
C ASN A 30 -10.23 -1.39 -48.02
N THR A 31 -10.92 -2.04 -47.09
CA THR A 31 -12.38 -2.15 -47.09
C THR A 31 -13.05 -1.80 -45.77
N SER A 32 -12.27 -1.66 -44.69
CA SER A 32 -12.79 -1.45 -43.35
C SER A 32 -11.76 -0.94 -42.36
N ALA A 33 -12.23 -0.16 -41.40
CA ALA A 33 -11.50 0.19 -40.20
C ALA A 33 -12.20 -0.41 -38.98
N SER A 34 -11.43 -0.82 -37.97
CA SER A 34 -11.97 -1.33 -36.72
C SER A 34 -11.23 -0.76 -35.52
N PHE A 35 -11.97 -0.42 -34.48
CA PHE A 35 -11.40 -0.18 -33.15
C PHE A 35 -11.36 -1.49 -32.37
N ARG A 36 -10.20 -1.77 -31.81
CA ARG A 36 -9.96 -2.94 -30.96
C ARG A 36 -9.45 -2.47 -29.60
N TRP A 37 -9.99 -3.05 -28.53
CA TRP A 37 -9.40 -2.88 -27.19
C TRP A 37 -8.02 -3.53 -27.12
N ARG A 38 -7.31 -3.31 -26.01
CA ARG A 38 -6.05 -4.01 -25.73
C ARG A 38 -6.19 -5.53 -25.60
N ASP A 39 -7.39 -6.04 -25.34
CA ASP A 39 -7.70 -7.48 -25.39
C ASP A 39 -8.01 -7.99 -26.80
N PHE A 40 -7.79 -7.16 -27.83
CA PHE A 40 -8.00 -7.43 -29.25
C PHE A 40 -9.47 -7.59 -29.67
N SER A 41 -10.43 -7.46 -28.75
CA SER A 41 -11.85 -7.52 -29.07
C SER A 41 -12.27 -6.33 -29.93
N ILE A 42 -12.95 -6.63 -31.04
CA ILE A 42 -13.50 -5.61 -31.94
C ILE A 42 -14.69 -4.95 -31.25
N LYS A 43 -14.66 -3.62 -31.18
CA LYS A 43 -15.75 -2.82 -30.58
C LYS A 43 -16.54 -2.03 -31.58
N SER A 44 -15.86 -1.52 -32.58
CA SER A 44 -16.50 -0.83 -33.68
C SER A 44 -15.87 -1.29 -34.98
N TYR A 45 -16.72 -1.44 -35.97
CA TYR A 45 -16.36 -1.87 -37.30
C TYR A 45 -17.01 -0.91 -38.28
N ILE A 46 -16.21 -0.38 -39.20
CA ILE A 46 -16.61 0.65 -40.13
C ILE A 46 -16.25 0.17 -41.53
N PRO A 47 -17.24 -0.33 -42.28
CA PRO A 47 -17.02 -0.65 -43.68
C PRO A 47 -16.89 0.64 -44.49
N TYR A 48 -16.01 0.63 -45.49
CA TYR A 48 -15.97 1.65 -46.53
C TYR A 48 -15.73 1.01 -47.89
N VAL A 49 -16.13 1.73 -48.94
CA VAL A 49 -16.01 1.26 -50.32
C VAL A 49 -14.53 1.26 -50.70
N LYS A 50 -14.10 0.19 -51.39
CA LYS A 50 -12.77 0.06 -52.01
C LYS A 50 -12.64 1.03 -53.18
N SER A 51 -12.67 2.32 -52.89
CA SER A 51 -12.55 3.40 -53.84
C SER A 51 -11.61 4.44 -53.24
N GLY A 52 -10.43 4.61 -53.83
CA GLY A 52 -9.44 5.58 -53.35
C GLY A 52 -8.10 4.98 -52.88
N ALA A 53 -7.30 5.82 -52.22
CA ALA A 53 -5.99 5.46 -51.68
C ALA A 53 -6.21 4.86 -50.30
N ARG A 54 -5.24 4.06 -49.84
CA ARG A 54 -5.31 3.38 -48.54
C ARG A 54 -5.70 4.38 -47.45
N PRO A 55 -6.67 4.06 -46.59
CA PRO A 55 -7.09 4.97 -45.53
C PRO A 55 -5.93 5.11 -44.55
N PHE A 56 -5.39 6.32 -44.47
CA PHE A 56 -4.42 6.67 -43.46
C PHE A 56 -5.17 6.89 -42.17
N ILE A 57 -4.65 6.34 -41.09
CA ILE A 57 -5.26 6.45 -39.77
C ILE A 57 -4.25 7.05 -38.81
N CYS A 58 -4.71 8.02 -38.03
CA CYS A 58 -3.90 8.67 -37.02
C CYS A 58 -4.72 8.88 -35.76
N SER A 59 -4.11 8.66 -34.61
CA SER A 59 -4.68 9.00 -33.32
C SER A 59 -4.26 10.41 -32.91
N SER A 60 -5.19 11.12 -32.28
CA SER A 60 -4.87 12.39 -31.63
C SER A 60 -3.84 12.16 -30.52
N PHE A 61 -3.06 13.19 -30.19
CA PHE A 61 -2.02 13.10 -29.16
C PHE A 61 -2.53 12.61 -27.79
N CYS A 62 -3.74 13.00 -27.39
CA CYS A 62 -4.34 12.52 -26.14
C CYS A 62 -4.93 11.11 -26.23
N GLY A 63 -4.85 10.46 -27.40
CA GLY A 63 -5.37 9.13 -27.66
C GLY A 63 -6.89 9.01 -27.58
N LYS A 64 -7.64 10.13 -27.52
CA LYS A 64 -9.10 10.13 -27.35
C LYS A 64 -9.89 10.21 -28.66
N LYS A 65 -9.22 10.66 -29.73
CA LYS A 65 -9.82 10.75 -31.07
C LYS A 65 -8.94 10.03 -32.07
N VAL A 66 -9.57 9.56 -33.14
CA VAL A 66 -8.90 8.97 -34.30
C VAL A 66 -9.48 9.56 -35.57
N ALA A 67 -8.59 9.92 -36.49
CA ALA A 67 -8.95 10.41 -37.81
C ALA A 67 -8.55 9.36 -38.85
N TYR A 68 -9.40 9.17 -39.84
CA TYR A 68 -9.06 8.39 -41.03
C TYR A 68 -9.53 9.07 -42.31
N THR A 69 -8.82 8.80 -43.41
CA THR A 69 -9.15 9.33 -44.73
C THR A 69 -10.13 8.40 -45.48
N THR A 70 -11.04 8.99 -46.25
CA THR A 70 -11.86 8.31 -47.27
C THR A 70 -11.53 8.90 -48.65
N GLU A 71 -12.25 8.54 -49.71
CA GLU A 71 -11.96 9.03 -51.06
C GLU A 71 -11.99 10.57 -51.18
N HIS A 72 -12.87 11.24 -50.43
CA HIS A 72 -13.09 12.68 -50.52
C HIS A 72 -13.24 13.37 -49.17
N GLU A 73 -13.10 12.65 -48.05
CA GLU A 73 -13.30 13.22 -46.72
C GLU A 73 -12.29 12.72 -45.70
N VAL A 74 -12.17 13.46 -44.61
CA VAL A 74 -11.55 12.99 -43.37
C VAL A 74 -12.61 12.84 -42.31
N ILE A 75 -12.68 11.66 -41.69
CA ILE A 75 -13.64 11.35 -40.64
C ILE A 75 -12.89 11.29 -39.32
N VAL A 76 -13.43 11.95 -38.29
CA VAL A 76 -12.90 11.88 -36.92
C VAL A 76 -13.90 11.20 -36.01
N MET A 77 -13.41 10.28 -35.19
CA MET A 77 -14.19 9.46 -34.27
C MET A 77 -13.61 9.53 -32.87
N ASP A 78 -14.42 9.19 -31.88
CA ASP A 78 -13.92 8.89 -30.54
C ASP A 78 -13.40 7.45 -30.45
N THR A 79 -12.77 7.10 -29.31
CA THR A 79 -12.31 5.73 -29.04
C THR A 79 -13.43 4.71 -28.90
N ARG A 80 -14.70 5.12 -28.91
CA ARG A 80 -15.87 4.22 -28.88
C ARG A 80 -16.43 3.96 -30.27
N GLY A 81 -15.80 4.51 -31.32
CA GLY A 81 -16.24 4.37 -32.71
C GLY A 81 -17.39 5.29 -33.08
N LYS A 82 -17.76 6.26 -32.25
CA LYS A 82 -18.76 7.28 -32.60
C LYS A 82 -18.11 8.32 -33.49
N LYS A 83 -18.73 8.59 -34.64
CA LYS A 83 -18.36 9.72 -35.50
C LYS A 83 -18.56 11.03 -34.75
N LEU A 84 -17.49 11.80 -34.61
CA LEU A 84 -17.49 13.14 -34.02
C LEU A 84 -17.67 14.19 -35.10
N SER A 85 -16.91 14.10 -36.19
CA SER A 85 -16.90 15.08 -37.29
C SER A 85 -16.53 14.44 -38.62
N GLY A 86 -16.85 15.13 -39.72
CA GLY A 86 -16.41 14.77 -41.08
C GLY A 86 -16.08 16.03 -41.88
N TYR A 87 -14.99 16.01 -42.64
CA TYR A 87 -14.47 17.17 -43.36
C TYR A 87 -14.25 16.82 -44.82
N SER A 88 -14.97 17.50 -45.72
CA SER A 88 -14.81 17.31 -47.16
C SER A 88 -13.49 17.91 -47.67
N CYS A 89 -12.78 17.19 -48.51
CA CYS A 89 -11.50 17.60 -49.13
C CYS A 89 -11.70 18.29 -50.49
N SER A 90 -12.84 18.94 -50.71
CA SER A 90 -13.12 19.78 -51.90
C SER A 90 -12.91 19.06 -53.24
N GLY A 91 -13.17 17.75 -53.28
CA GLY A 91 -12.97 16.91 -54.47
C GLY A 91 -11.52 16.47 -54.72
N ILE A 92 -10.56 16.93 -53.91
CA ILE A 92 -9.18 16.44 -53.93
C ILE A 92 -9.07 15.26 -52.98
N LYS A 93 -8.36 14.23 -53.43
CA LYS A 93 -8.21 12.98 -52.69
C LYS A 93 -7.24 13.16 -51.51
N PRO A 94 -7.64 12.88 -50.26
CA PRO A 94 -6.72 12.92 -49.14
C PRO A 94 -5.72 11.76 -49.25
N SER A 95 -4.44 12.09 -49.16
CA SER A 95 -3.33 11.14 -49.17
C SER A 95 -2.84 10.80 -47.77
N GLY A 96 -3.21 11.55 -46.74
CA GLY A 96 -2.73 11.34 -45.37
C GLY A 96 -3.49 12.19 -44.36
N VAL A 97 -3.47 11.77 -43.08
CA VAL A 97 -4.11 12.53 -42.00
C VAL A 97 -3.28 12.44 -40.71
N SER A 98 -3.23 13.55 -39.98
CA SER A 98 -2.56 13.67 -38.69
C SER A 98 -3.31 14.62 -37.76
N PHE A 99 -2.91 14.66 -36.50
CA PHE A 99 -3.33 15.69 -35.55
C PHE A 99 -2.14 16.54 -35.15
N ASP A 100 -2.38 17.83 -34.92
CA ASP A 100 -1.41 18.68 -34.24
C ASP A 100 -1.55 18.60 -32.71
N SER A 101 -0.70 19.37 -32.03
CA SER A 101 -0.67 19.57 -30.58
C SER A 101 -1.99 20.04 -29.97
N ASP A 102 -2.77 20.82 -30.72
CA ASP A 102 -4.03 21.43 -30.27
C ASP A 102 -5.24 20.55 -30.60
N GLY A 103 -5.03 19.43 -31.29
CA GLY A 103 -6.07 18.52 -31.75
C GLY A 103 -6.79 18.98 -33.01
N ASN A 104 -6.25 19.95 -33.74
CA ASN A 104 -6.67 20.25 -35.11
C ASN A 104 -6.20 19.14 -36.05
N ILE A 105 -6.87 19.04 -37.18
CA ILE A 105 -6.67 17.96 -38.14
C ILE A 105 -5.78 18.50 -39.25
N ILE A 106 -4.76 17.73 -39.60
CA ILE A 106 -3.90 18.05 -40.73
C ILE A 106 -4.08 16.98 -41.78
N VAL A 107 -4.40 17.41 -42.99
CA VAL A 107 -4.76 16.53 -44.10
C VAL A 107 -3.77 16.76 -45.23
N CYS A 108 -3.13 15.70 -45.69
CA CYS A 108 -2.36 15.72 -46.93
C CYS A 108 -3.33 15.49 -48.09
N LEU A 109 -3.13 16.23 -49.18
CA LEU A 109 -3.94 16.12 -50.39
C LEU A 109 -3.04 15.64 -51.54
N SER A 110 -3.57 14.79 -52.41
CA SER A 110 -2.79 14.16 -53.50
C SER A 110 -2.15 15.17 -54.44
N ASP A 111 -2.86 16.26 -54.72
CA ASP A 111 -2.49 17.24 -55.76
C ASP A 111 -2.47 18.68 -55.22
N SER A 112 -2.33 18.84 -53.90
CA SER A 112 -2.35 20.16 -53.25
C SER A 112 -1.47 20.19 -52.01
N GLN A 113 -1.21 21.40 -51.53
CA GLN A 113 -0.57 21.61 -50.24
C GLN A 113 -1.44 21.04 -49.11
N PRO A 114 -0.83 20.53 -48.02
CA PRO A 114 -1.57 20.09 -46.85
C PRO A 114 -2.46 21.19 -46.28
N GLU A 115 -3.55 20.79 -45.66
CA GLU A 115 -4.47 21.70 -44.99
C GLU A 115 -4.51 21.40 -43.51
N GLN A 116 -4.50 22.45 -42.69
CA GLN A 116 -4.88 22.36 -41.29
C GLN A 116 -6.33 22.82 -41.15
N ILE A 117 -7.15 21.99 -40.51
CA ILE A 117 -8.57 22.21 -40.28
C ILE A 117 -8.78 22.22 -38.77
N LYS A 118 -9.35 23.30 -38.23
CA LYS A 118 -9.75 23.31 -36.82
C LYS A 118 -10.77 22.22 -36.56
N PHE A 119 -10.71 21.60 -35.38
CA PHE A 119 -11.62 20.51 -35.02
C PHE A 119 -13.09 20.93 -34.94
N ASP A 120 -13.39 22.21 -34.80
CA ASP A 120 -14.77 22.74 -34.87
C ASP A 120 -15.24 22.99 -36.33
N GLY A 121 -14.36 22.79 -37.32
CA GLY A 121 -14.61 23.06 -38.73
C GLY A 121 -14.67 24.54 -39.10
N THR A 122 -14.45 25.46 -38.16
CA THR A 122 -14.66 26.91 -38.37
C THR A 122 -13.60 27.55 -39.25
N SER A 123 -12.42 26.94 -39.32
CA SER A 123 -11.34 27.48 -40.13
C SER A 123 -10.50 26.38 -40.76
N ARG A 124 -10.05 26.67 -41.98
CA ARG A 124 -9.14 25.85 -42.76
C ARG A 124 -8.05 26.75 -43.31
N ARG A 125 -6.79 26.31 -43.24
CA ARG A 125 -5.66 27.01 -43.85
C ARG A 125 -4.72 26.02 -44.54
N SER A 126 -4.18 26.44 -45.68
CA SER A 126 -3.12 25.70 -46.36
C SER A 126 -1.79 25.88 -45.62
N LEU A 127 -1.09 24.77 -45.41
CA LEU A 127 0.24 24.74 -44.81
C LEU A 127 1.28 24.76 -45.94
N LYS A 128 2.21 25.72 -45.87
CA LYS A 128 3.30 25.79 -46.84
C LYS A 128 4.35 24.73 -46.49
N THR A 129 4.41 23.65 -47.26
CA THR A 129 5.40 22.58 -47.08
C THR A 129 6.58 22.72 -48.03
N GLY A 130 7.26 23.87 -48.01
CA GLY A 130 8.52 24.09 -48.77
C GLY A 130 8.52 23.48 -50.18
N PHE A 131 9.49 22.58 -50.46
CA PHE A 131 9.68 21.89 -51.74
C PHE A 131 8.83 20.61 -51.93
N VAL A 132 7.97 20.26 -50.97
CA VAL A 132 7.11 19.09 -51.06
C VAL A 132 5.79 19.50 -51.69
N HIS A 133 5.63 19.18 -52.98
CA HIS A 133 4.42 19.49 -53.74
C HIS A 133 3.28 18.51 -53.47
N PHE A 134 3.59 17.24 -53.16
CA PHE A 134 2.61 16.15 -53.02
C PHE A 134 2.96 15.23 -51.84
N PRO A 135 2.66 15.64 -50.59
CA PRO A 135 2.98 14.83 -49.42
C PRO A 135 2.08 13.59 -49.35
N ILE A 136 2.71 12.44 -49.10
CA ILE A 136 2.00 11.16 -48.91
C ILE A 136 1.54 11.00 -47.46
N ASN A 137 2.30 11.50 -46.49
CA ASN A 137 1.91 11.46 -45.08
C ASN A 137 2.59 12.59 -44.30
N ILE A 138 2.02 12.98 -43.17
CA ILE A 138 2.61 13.94 -42.24
C ILE A 138 2.52 13.38 -40.83
N ILE A 139 3.66 13.41 -40.14
CA ILE A 139 3.76 13.04 -38.72
C ILE A 139 4.24 14.29 -37.99
N PHE A 140 3.44 14.78 -37.05
CA PHE A 140 3.88 15.82 -36.13
C PHE A 140 4.55 15.17 -34.94
N HIS A 141 5.79 15.59 -34.67
CA HIS A 141 6.50 15.25 -33.45
C HIS A 141 6.36 16.44 -32.50
N PRO A 142 5.56 16.35 -31.41
CA PRO A 142 5.36 17.48 -30.51
C PRO A 142 6.54 17.58 -29.53
N GLU A 143 7.69 18.07 -30.00
CA GLU A 143 8.91 18.22 -29.19
C GLU A 143 8.67 19.07 -27.93
N ASP A 144 7.95 20.18 -28.05
CA ASP A 144 7.68 21.08 -26.92
C ASP A 144 6.84 20.44 -25.81
N GLN A 145 5.84 19.61 -26.15
CA GLN A 145 5.01 18.94 -25.15
C GLN A 145 5.72 17.74 -24.49
N ILE A 146 6.68 17.12 -25.19
CA ILE A 146 7.52 16.08 -24.59
C ILE A 146 8.39 16.71 -23.49
N LYS A 147 8.93 17.90 -23.73
CA LYS A 147 9.70 18.66 -22.75
C LYS A 147 8.86 19.03 -21.52
N ASP A 148 7.67 19.60 -21.71
CA ASP A 148 6.78 19.97 -20.59
C ASP A 148 6.40 18.74 -19.73
N LYS A 149 6.14 17.60 -20.37
CA LYS A 149 5.88 16.34 -19.67
C LYS A 149 7.12 15.82 -18.93
N LEU A 150 8.30 15.94 -19.52
CA LEU A 150 9.56 15.54 -18.90
C LEU A 150 9.87 16.39 -17.66
N ASP A 151 9.63 17.69 -17.74
CA ASP A 151 9.79 18.62 -16.61
C ASP A 151 8.78 18.31 -15.50
N SER A 152 7.53 18.00 -15.87
CA SER A 152 6.50 17.55 -14.94
C SER A 152 6.88 16.23 -14.24
N LEU A 153 7.38 15.25 -14.99
CA LEU A 153 7.86 13.98 -14.44
C LEU A 153 9.07 14.17 -13.52
N SER A 154 9.97 15.08 -13.87
CA SER A 154 11.14 15.40 -13.04
C SER A 154 10.73 16.04 -11.71
N SER A 155 9.75 16.94 -11.74
CA SER A 155 9.19 17.58 -10.54
C SER A 155 8.44 16.58 -9.66
N LEU A 156 7.68 15.65 -10.25
CA LEU A 156 7.03 14.56 -9.53
C LEU A 156 8.07 13.62 -8.88
N HIS A 157 9.13 13.27 -9.62
CA HIS A 157 10.19 12.42 -9.09
C HIS A 157 10.90 13.07 -7.89
N TYR A 158 11.16 14.37 -7.96
CA TYR A 158 11.72 15.14 -6.85
C TYR A 158 10.80 15.11 -5.62
N CYS A 159 9.51 15.43 -5.80
CA CYS A 159 8.52 15.42 -4.71
C CYS A 159 8.39 14.04 -4.04
N ILE A 160 8.36 12.97 -4.83
CA ILE A 160 8.31 11.60 -4.31
C ILE A 160 9.57 11.30 -3.48
N THR A 161 10.74 11.72 -3.95
CA THR A 161 12.01 11.49 -3.26
C THR A 161 12.06 12.26 -1.93
N GLU A 162 11.63 13.51 -1.91
CA GLU A 162 11.53 14.32 -0.70
C GLU A 162 10.59 13.69 0.34
N GLN A 163 9.41 13.24 -0.10
CA GLN A 163 8.44 12.58 0.77
C GLN A 163 8.97 11.25 1.32
N GLN A 164 9.74 10.49 0.53
CA GLN A 164 10.38 9.26 0.98
C GLN A 164 11.42 9.55 2.07
N GLU A 165 12.23 10.59 1.92
CA GLU A 165 13.21 10.98 2.94
C GLU A 165 12.56 11.51 4.23
N GLU A 166 11.47 12.27 4.12
CA GLU A 166 10.67 12.68 5.29
C GLU A 166 10.06 11.48 6.02
N ASN A 167 9.47 10.54 5.28
CA ASN A 167 8.91 9.31 5.88
C ASN A 167 9.99 8.48 6.59
N LYS A 168 11.19 8.36 6.01
CA LYS A 168 12.34 7.69 6.65
C LYS A 168 12.72 8.38 7.96
N ARG A 169 12.77 9.72 7.98
CA ARG A 169 13.07 10.51 9.19
C ARG A 169 12.02 10.28 10.28
N GLN A 170 10.73 10.26 9.93
CA GLN A 170 9.65 10.00 10.87
C GLN A 170 9.70 8.59 11.45
N ILE A 171 9.95 7.57 10.61
CA ILE A 171 10.11 6.18 11.07
C ILE A 171 11.28 6.08 12.05
N ALA A 172 12.43 6.69 11.75
CA ALA A 172 13.58 6.70 12.64
C ALA A 172 13.24 7.34 14.00
N ALA A 173 12.56 8.49 14.00
CA ALA A 173 12.14 9.16 15.23
C ALA A 173 11.16 8.30 16.07
N LEU A 174 10.20 7.64 15.42
CA LEU A 174 9.27 6.72 16.08
C LEU A 174 9.99 5.50 16.68
N CYS A 175 10.99 4.94 15.99
CA CYS A 175 11.81 3.85 16.51
C CYS A 175 12.58 4.27 17.77
N THR A 176 13.24 5.43 17.74
CA THR A 176 13.93 5.98 18.92
C THR A 176 12.97 6.23 20.08
N SER A 177 11.78 6.80 19.81
CA SER A 177 10.75 6.99 20.84
C SER A 177 10.28 5.66 21.45
N LYS A 178 10.07 4.63 20.61
CA LYS A 178 9.71 3.29 21.07
C LYS A 178 10.76 2.67 21.99
N GLU A 179 12.04 2.79 21.63
CA GLU A 179 13.16 2.28 22.45
C GLU A 179 13.27 3.00 23.79
N ALA A 180 13.06 4.32 23.80
CA ALA A 180 13.02 5.11 25.03
C ALA A 180 11.88 4.66 25.96
N ILE A 181 10.68 4.42 25.41
CA ILE A 181 9.53 3.90 26.17
C ILE A 181 9.82 2.52 26.75
N TYR A 182 10.37 1.58 25.96
CA TYR A 182 10.71 0.26 26.46
C TYR A 182 11.76 0.31 27.58
N SER A 183 12.77 1.16 27.44
CA SER A 183 13.80 1.36 28.46
C SER A 183 13.20 1.93 29.75
N SER A 184 12.29 2.91 29.63
CA SER A 184 11.57 3.47 30.78
C SER A 184 10.70 2.43 31.50
N PHE A 185 9.95 1.61 30.75
CA PHE A 185 9.16 0.53 31.34
C PHE A 185 10.02 -0.53 32.03
N ALA A 186 11.13 -0.93 31.42
CA ALA A 186 12.06 -1.88 32.03
C ALA A 186 12.58 -1.37 33.37
N ASN A 187 13.00 -0.10 33.44
CA ASN A 187 13.46 0.52 34.68
C ASN A 187 12.36 0.54 35.76
N ARG A 188 11.12 0.90 35.38
CA ARG A 188 9.98 0.93 36.33
C ARG A 188 9.61 -0.45 36.85
N ILE A 189 9.72 -1.49 36.01
CA ILE A 189 9.50 -2.88 36.45
C ILE A 189 10.58 -3.27 37.47
N GLU A 190 11.82 -2.89 37.23
CA GLU A 190 12.92 -3.21 38.14
C GLU A 190 12.79 -2.48 39.49
N GLU A 191 12.40 -1.20 39.46
CA GLU A 191 12.04 -0.44 40.67
C GLU A 191 10.91 -1.11 41.46
N ALA A 192 9.85 -1.55 40.77
CA ALA A 192 8.72 -2.23 41.41
C ALA A 192 9.12 -3.55 42.07
N LYS A 193 10.00 -4.35 41.44
CA LYS A 193 10.56 -5.56 42.04
C LYS A 193 11.36 -5.24 43.30
N MET A 194 12.25 -4.24 43.22
CA MET A 194 13.04 -3.80 44.37
C MET A 194 12.15 -3.43 45.57
N TYR A 195 11.06 -2.70 45.34
CA TYR A 195 10.11 -2.37 46.40
C TYR A 195 9.38 -3.60 46.96
N LEU A 196 9.02 -4.55 46.11
CA LEU A 196 8.39 -5.80 46.54
C LEU A 196 9.34 -6.64 47.40
N ASP A 197 10.61 -6.75 47.00
CA ASP A 197 11.64 -7.48 47.74
C ASP A 197 11.89 -6.83 49.11
N GLN A 198 11.98 -5.49 49.16
CA GLN A 198 12.09 -4.76 50.43
C GLN A 198 10.89 -4.98 51.34
N ALA A 199 9.67 -4.94 50.79
CA ALA A 199 8.46 -5.20 51.56
C ALA A 199 8.43 -6.64 52.09
N HIS A 200 8.87 -7.61 51.29
CA HIS A 200 8.96 -9.01 51.68
C HIS A 200 9.99 -9.22 52.80
N GLU A 201 11.18 -8.64 52.71
CA GLU A 201 12.19 -8.69 53.76
C GLU A 201 11.69 -8.07 55.08
N GLN A 202 10.99 -6.94 55.00
CA GLN A 202 10.38 -6.31 56.18
C GLN A 202 9.30 -7.18 56.80
N TRP A 203 8.48 -7.83 55.97
CA TRP A 203 7.46 -8.76 56.44
C TRP A 203 8.08 -9.98 57.12
N LEU A 204 9.11 -10.59 56.53
CA LEU A 204 9.84 -11.71 57.13
C LEU A 204 10.43 -11.34 58.49
N LYS A 205 11.10 -10.18 58.60
CA LYS A 205 11.64 -9.70 59.89
C LYS A 205 10.54 -9.55 60.96
N ARG A 206 9.38 -8.99 60.60
CA ARG A 206 8.24 -8.84 61.53
C ARG A 206 7.67 -10.19 61.93
N PHE A 207 7.53 -11.09 60.96
CA PHE A 207 7.04 -12.45 61.19
C PHE A 207 7.96 -13.20 62.16
N GLU A 208 9.28 -13.19 61.93
CA GLU A 208 10.26 -13.84 62.81
C GLU A 208 10.21 -13.28 64.25
N ILE A 209 10.11 -11.97 64.42
CA ILE A 209 10.00 -11.33 65.74
C ILE A 209 8.72 -11.77 66.47
N GLU A 210 7.58 -11.76 65.78
CA GLU A 210 6.28 -12.12 66.38
C GLU A 210 6.24 -13.60 66.79
N TYR A 211 6.75 -14.49 65.94
CA TYR A 211 6.76 -15.93 66.22
C TYR A 211 7.82 -16.35 67.24
N ALA A 212 8.96 -15.64 67.32
CA ALA A 212 9.91 -15.84 68.41
C ALA A 212 9.22 -15.59 69.77
N HIS A 213 8.47 -14.49 69.89
CA HIS A 213 7.72 -14.18 71.11
C HIS A 213 6.69 -15.25 71.48
N GLN A 214 5.95 -15.78 70.49
CA GLN A 214 4.99 -16.85 70.73
C GLN A 214 5.65 -18.17 71.12
N THR A 215 6.81 -18.48 70.53
CA THR A 215 7.58 -19.68 70.89
C THR A 215 8.05 -19.61 72.34
N ASP A 216 8.56 -18.46 72.76
CA ASP A 216 8.96 -18.22 74.15
C ASP A 216 7.78 -18.40 75.13
N GLN A 217 6.59 -17.90 74.76
CA GLN A 217 5.38 -18.08 75.59
C GLN A 217 4.96 -19.55 75.70
N ILE A 218 5.01 -20.30 74.59
CA ILE A 218 4.68 -21.73 74.57
C ILE A 218 5.66 -22.51 75.47
N GLU A 219 6.95 -22.19 75.42
CA GLU A 219 7.98 -22.83 76.25
C GLU A 219 7.72 -22.61 77.75
N VAL A 220 7.37 -21.40 78.16
CA VAL A 220 7.00 -21.09 79.55
C VAL A 220 5.79 -21.92 80.01
N VAL A 221 4.74 -22.00 79.19
CA VAL A 221 3.54 -22.80 79.53
C VAL A 221 3.87 -24.29 79.63
N LEU A 222 4.76 -24.80 78.77
CA LEU A 222 5.20 -26.18 78.78
C LEU A 222 5.97 -26.51 80.08
N ASP A 223 6.86 -25.61 80.51
CA ASP A 223 7.60 -25.73 81.77
C ASP A 223 6.68 -25.72 82.99
N GLU A 224 5.65 -24.86 83.00
CA GLU A 224 4.64 -24.85 84.06
C GLU A 224 3.83 -26.15 84.12
N LEU A 225 3.43 -26.69 82.97
CA LEU A 225 2.73 -27.97 82.87
C LEU A 225 3.60 -29.12 83.37
N ASN A 226 4.88 -29.17 82.99
CA ASN A 226 5.83 -30.17 83.47
C ASN A 226 6.01 -30.08 85.00
N ARG A 227 6.11 -28.86 85.54
CA ARG A 227 6.19 -28.65 87.00
C ARG A 227 4.93 -29.09 87.72
N PHE A 228 3.74 -28.90 87.12
CA PHE A 228 2.49 -29.38 87.65
C PHE A 228 2.41 -30.92 87.63
N ASP A 229 2.75 -31.55 86.51
CA ASP A 229 2.78 -33.00 86.34
C ASP A 229 3.72 -33.68 87.35
N PHE A 230 4.90 -33.10 87.59
CA PHE A 230 5.82 -33.56 88.63
C PHE A 230 5.18 -33.57 90.02
N LYS A 231 4.50 -32.48 90.39
CA LYS A 231 3.81 -32.38 91.70
C LYS A 231 2.66 -33.38 91.83
N VAL A 232 1.89 -33.58 90.76
CA VAL A 232 0.80 -34.57 90.74
C VAL A 232 1.36 -35.98 90.90
N THR A 233 2.45 -36.29 90.19
CA THR A 233 3.14 -37.58 90.27
C THR A 233 3.72 -37.83 91.66
N GLU A 234 4.34 -36.82 92.29
CA GLU A 234 4.83 -36.87 93.67
C GLU A 234 3.68 -37.13 94.66
N ALA A 235 2.61 -36.35 94.59
CA ALA A 235 1.44 -36.52 95.45
C ALA A 235 0.79 -37.90 95.28
N ARG A 236 0.67 -38.38 94.04
CA ARG A 236 0.17 -39.73 93.73
C ARG A 236 1.07 -40.80 94.35
N SER A 237 2.40 -40.67 94.23
CA SER A 237 3.36 -41.60 94.83
C SER A 237 3.24 -41.64 96.37
N MET A 238 3.09 -40.48 97.02
CA MET A 238 2.86 -40.39 98.46
C MET A 238 1.55 -41.10 98.87
N LEU A 239 0.46 -40.86 98.15
CA LEU A 239 -0.84 -41.49 98.43
C LEU A 239 -0.81 -43.00 98.21
N SER A 240 -0.17 -43.47 97.14
CA SER A 240 0.06 -44.91 96.91
C SER A 240 0.83 -45.54 98.07
N SER A 241 1.91 -44.88 98.54
CA SER A 241 2.70 -45.36 99.67
C SER A 241 1.89 -45.46 100.98
N VAL A 242 0.95 -44.53 101.21
CA VAL A 242 0.04 -44.58 102.37
C VAL A 242 -0.90 -45.77 102.28
N LEU A 243 -1.48 -46.01 101.09
CA LEU A 243 -2.38 -47.14 100.86
C LEU A 243 -1.67 -48.48 101.04
N ASP A 244 -0.43 -48.60 100.56
CA ASP A 244 0.35 -49.84 100.62
C ASP A 244 0.83 -50.18 102.04
N ASN A 245 0.99 -49.18 102.93
CA ASN A 245 1.55 -49.34 104.28
C ASN A 245 0.49 -49.29 105.41
N SER A 246 -0.73 -49.76 105.14
CA SER A 246 -1.93 -49.77 105.99
C SER A 246 -1.68 -49.62 107.52
N SER A 247 -1.92 -48.40 108.03
CA SER A 247 -2.03 -48.09 109.45
C SER A 247 -3.20 -47.12 109.64
N ASP A 248 -4.09 -47.34 110.61
CA ASP A 248 -5.28 -46.50 110.80
C ASP A 248 -4.96 -45.06 111.28
N LYS A 249 -3.68 -44.72 111.46
CA LYS A 249 -3.21 -43.40 111.88
C LYS A 249 -2.00 -42.97 111.05
N HIS A 250 -2.16 -41.89 110.28
CA HIS A 250 -1.08 -41.26 109.53
C HIS A 250 -0.99 -39.76 109.87
N VAL A 251 0.24 -39.27 110.02
CA VAL A 251 0.55 -37.85 110.21
C VAL A 251 1.35 -37.38 109.00
N PHE A 252 0.81 -36.42 108.25
CA PHE A 252 1.49 -35.80 107.13
C PHE A 252 2.16 -34.51 107.58
N ILE A 253 3.49 -34.45 107.52
CA ILE A 253 4.26 -33.24 107.79
C ILE A 253 4.72 -32.68 106.45
N PHE A 254 4.12 -31.56 106.03
CA PHE A 254 4.56 -30.84 104.86
C PHE A 254 5.65 -29.86 105.25
N SER A 255 6.80 -29.95 104.58
CA SER A 255 7.87 -28.97 104.67
C SER A 255 7.84 -28.10 103.41
N ARG A 256 7.70 -26.78 103.60
CA ARG A 256 7.81 -25.80 102.52
C ARG A 256 9.30 -25.54 102.28
N LYS A 257 9.82 -25.92 101.11
CA LYS A 257 11.08 -25.38 100.59
C LYS A 257 10.82 -24.07 99.86
#